data_AF-A0A3D3IT91-F1
#
_entry.id   AF-A0A3D3IT91-F1
#
_cell.length_a   1.000
_cell.length_b   1.000
_cell.length_c   1.000
_cell.angle_alpha   90.00
_cell.angle_beta   90.00
_cell.angle_gamma   90.00
#
_symmetry.space_group_name_H-M   'P 1'
#
loop_
_entity.id
_entity.type
_entity.pdbx_description
1 polymer ?
#
loop_
_entity_poly.entity_id
_entity_poly.type
_entity_poly.pdbx_seq_one_letter_code
_entity_poly.pdbx_strand_id
1 'polypeptide(L)'
;MSQQIDLRVVELICSRLCHDLISPISAINNGIELVTEIGEEARPDADVLIAESAHNAARRLRAFRYAYGLAGQDVGIDEIRNVALAYFEGTKTRIDWPPISVALPQGAGKVILNLMLLTPDLVRGDCQVSLSASPGEAAIQYKGANVKLDEDLAAALNGAVLSDNLDPRTAHAVLTAAQATRIGCTIVHASGGADTINIRLHWKS
;
A
#
# COMPACT_ATOMS: atom_id res chain seq x y z
N MET A 1 -7.37 9.08 -23.61
CA MET A 1 -6.65 7.92 -24.17
C MET A 1 -6.75 6.79 -23.16
N SER A 2 -7.23 5.61 -23.56
CA SER A 2 -7.20 4.43 -22.68
C SER A 2 -5.74 3.99 -22.53
N GLN A 3 -5.17 4.13 -21.33
CA GLN A 3 -3.89 3.49 -21.03
C GLN A 3 -4.10 1.98 -21.09
N GLN A 4 -3.37 1.32 -21.99
CA GLN A 4 -3.35 -0.13 -22.08
C GLN A 4 -2.39 -0.65 -21.00
N ILE A 5 -2.93 -1.34 -20.00
CA ILE A 5 -2.15 -2.04 -18.97
C ILE A 5 -1.80 -3.42 -19.53
N ASP A 6 -0.53 -3.81 -19.45
CA ASP A 6 -0.08 -5.16 -19.79
C ASP A 6 -0.76 -6.19 -18.85
N LEU A 7 -1.21 -7.32 -19.40
CA LEU A 7 -1.78 -8.42 -18.62
C LEU A 7 -0.83 -8.89 -17.52
N ARG A 8 0.48 -8.83 -17.75
CA ARG A 8 1.50 -9.20 -16.76
C ARG A 8 1.43 -8.35 -15.49
N VAL A 9 1.01 -7.09 -15.58
CA VAL A 9 0.77 -6.24 -14.38
C VAL A 9 -0.34 -6.86 -13.52
N VAL A 10 -1.41 -7.35 -14.14
CA VAL A 10 -2.52 -8.00 -13.41
C VAL A 10 -2.04 -9.27 -12.72
N GLU A 11 -1.30 -10.13 -13.43
CA GLU A 11 -0.74 -11.37 -12.88
C GLU A 11 0.19 -11.12 -11.69
N LEU A 12 1.03 -10.09 -11.77
CA LEU A 12 1.94 -9.70 -10.69
C LEU A 12 1.22 -9.08 -9.50
N ILE A 13 0.16 -8.31 -9.72
CA ILE A 13 -0.71 -7.83 -8.63
C ILE A 13 -1.41 -9.01 -7.96
N CYS A 14 -1.94 -9.97 -8.72
CA CYS A 14 -2.52 -11.19 -8.15
C CYS A 14 -1.48 -11.96 -7.32
N SER A 15 -0.24 -12.06 -7.82
CA SER A 15 0.87 -12.69 -7.08
C SER A 15 1.18 -11.96 -5.78
N ARG A 16 1.22 -10.62 -5.78
CA ARG A 16 1.40 -9.78 -4.58
C ARG A 16 0.29 -10.00 -3.55
N LEU A 17 -0.96 -10.00 -4.00
CA LEU A 17 -2.12 -10.26 -3.15
C LEU A 17 -2.04 -11.62 -2.47
N CYS A 18 -1.74 -12.66 -3.24
CA CYS A 18 -1.58 -14.02 -2.71
C CYS A 18 -0.43 -14.07 -1.71
N HIS A 19 0.75 -13.55 -2.07
CA HIS A 19 1.93 -13.51 -1.19
C HIS A 19 1.61 -12.87 0.17
N ASP A 20 0.97 -11.69 0.17
CA ASP A 20 0.69 -10.94 1.38
C ASP A 20 -0.41 -11.56 2.25
N LEU A 21 -1.26 -12.42 1.68
CA LEU A 21 -2.33 -13.11 2.39
C LEU A 21 -1.93 -14.52 2.85
N ILE A 22 -0.97 -15.17 2.19
CA ILE A 22 -0.54 -16.53 2.53
C ILE A 22 -0.04 -16.62 3.98
N SER A 23 0.79 -15.67 4.41
CA SER A 23 1.37 -15.69 5.76
C SER A 23 0.30 -15.66 6.88
N PRO A 24 -0.62 -14.67 6.94
CA PRO A 24 -1.66 -14.67 7.97
C PRO A 24 -2.62 -15.86 7.84
N ILE A 25 -2.93 -16.35 6.63
CA ILE A 25 -3.77 -17.54 6.46
C ILE A 25 -3.08 -18.80 7.02
N SER A 26 -1.77 -18.95 6.79
CA SER A 26 -0.99 -20.08 7.30
C SER A 26 -0.91 -20.05 8.83
N ALA A 27 -0.74 -18.87 9.42
CA ALA A 27 -0.71 -18.70 10.87
C ALA A 27 -2.05 -19.09 11.55
N ILE A 28 -3.19 -18.84 10.90
CA ILE A 28 -4.51 -19.31 11.38
C ILE A 28 -4.52 -20.84 11.42
N ASN A 29 -4.08 -21.51 10.34
CA ASN A 29 -4.05 -22.97 10.28
C ASN A 29 -3.11 -23.55 11.35
N ASN A 30 -1.93 -22.96 11.53
CA ASN A 30 -0.98 -23.37 12.56
C ASN A 30 -1.59 -23.27 13.98
N GLY A 31 -2.39 -22.23 14.25
CA GLY A 31 -3.10 -22.11 15.52
C GLY A 31 -4.14 -23.22 15.72
N ILE A 32 -4.85 -23.62 14.66
CA ILE A 32 -5.81 -24.74 14.71
C ILE A 32 -5.07 -26.07 14.95
N GLU A 33 -3.96 -26.28 14.25
CA GLU A 33 -3.10 -27.46 14.40
C GLU A 33 -2.53 -27.56 15.81
N LEU A 34 -2.11 -26.44 16.41
CA LEU A 34 -1.57 -26.40 17.78
C LEU A 34 -2.54 -26.99 18.81
N VAL A 35 -3.83 -26.65 18.73
CA VAL A 35 -4.87 -27.21 19.62
C VAL A 35 -5.11 -28.67 19.33
N THR A 36 -5.05 -29.06 18.05
CA THR A 36 -5.26 -30.45 17.62
C THR A 36 -4.15 -31.37 18.11
N GLU A 37 -2.90 -30.90 18.13
CA GLU A 37 -1.73 -31.70 18.50
C GLU A 37 -1.43 -31.67 20.01
N ILE A 38 -1.55 -30.50 20.65
CA ILE A 38 -1.19 -30.32 22.08
C ILE A 38 -2.40 -30.45 23.00
N GLY A 39 -3.61 -30.20 22.50
CA GLY A 39 -4.85 -30.23 23.28
C GLY A 39 -5.20 -28.88 23.92
N GLU A 40 -6.13 -28.91 24.88
CA GLU A 40 -6.73 -27.72 25.49
C GLU A 40 -5.74 -26.79 26.19
N GLU A 41 -4.58 -27.30 26.61
CA GLU A 41 -3.53 -26.48 27.24
C GLU A 41 -2.98 -25.39 26.31
N ALA A 42 -2.99 -25.62 24.99
CA ALA A 42 -2.52 -24.65 23.99
C ALA A 42 -3.65 -23.74 23.44
N ARG A 43 -4.90 -23.96 23.85
CA ARG A 43 -6.08 -23.20 23.39
C ARG A 43 -5.92 -21.68 23.55
N PRO A 44 -5.40 -21.14 24.69
CA PRO A 44 -5.26 -19.70 24.85
C PRO A 44 -4.31 -19.06 23.83
N ASP A 45 -3.13 -19.66 23.63
CA ASP A 45 -2.13 -19.16 22.69
C ASP A 45 -2.59 -19.30 21.23
N ALA A 46 -3.24 -20.42 20.92
CA ALA A 46 -3.85 -20.65 19.62
C ALA A 46 -4.94 -19.61 19.29
N ASP A 47 -5.82 -19.29 20.23
CA ASP A 47 -6.89 -18.32 20.01
C ASP A 47 -6.34 -16.92 19.76
N VAL A 48 -5.28 -16.52 20.47
CA VAL A 48 -4.58 -15.25 20.21
C VAL A 48 -3.98 -15.27 18.80
N LEU A 49 -3.22 -16.31 18.44
CA LEU A 49 -2.60 -16.43 17.12
C LEU A 49 -3.63 -16.40 15.99
N ILE A 50 -4.74 -17.14 16.13
CA ILE A 50 -5.83 -17.18 15.15
C ILE A 50 -6.48 -15.81 15.02
N ALA A 51 -6.82 -15.16 16.13
CA ALA A 51 -7.51 -13.87 16.11
C ALA A 51 -6.64 -12.77 15.48
N GLU A 52 -5.37 -12.64 15.90
CA GLU A 52 -4.44 -11.66 15.34
C GLU A 52 -4.20 -11.89 13.84
N SER A 53 -4.04 -13.14 13.43
CA SER A 53 -3.80 -13.50 12.03
C SER A 53 -5.04 -13.26 11.16
N ALA A 54 -6.24 -13.57 11.66
CA ALA A 54 -7.50 -13.28 10.99
C ALA A 54 -7.73 -11.76 10.83
N HIS A 55 -7.45 -10.97 11.88
CA HIS A 55 -7.52 -9.51 11.80
C HIS A 55 -6.51 -8.95 10.79
N ASN A 56 -5.27 -9.45 10.76
CA ASN A 56 -4.25 -9.06 9.78
C ASN A 56 -4.71 -9.37 8.34
N ALA A 57 -5.18 -10.60 8.07
CA ALA A 57 -5.72 -10.97 6.77
C ALA A 57 -6.87 -10.06 6.33
N ALA A 58 -7.82 -9.78 7.23
CA ALA A 58 -8.97 -8.92 6.95
C ALA A 58 -8.56 -7.47 6.63
N ARG A 59 -7.62 -6.90 7.40
CA ARG A 59 -7.09 -5.54 7.18
C ARG A 59 -6.38 -5.42 5.84
N ARG A 60 -5.55 -6.42 5.46
CA ARG A 60 -4.90 -6.50 4.16
C ARG A 60 -5.90 -6.60 3.02
N LEU A 61 -6.86 -7.51 3.11
CA LEU A 61 -7.89 -7.68 2.09
C LEU A 61 -8.72 -6.40 1.90
N ARG A 62 -9.05 -5.69 2.99
CA ARG A 62 -9.71 -4.38 2.93
C ARG A 62 -8.84 -3.35 2.22
N ALA A 63 -7.55 -3.25 2.56
CA ALA A 63 -6.64 -2.33 1.87
C ALA A 63 -6.56 -2.61 0.37
N PHE A 64 -6.40 -3.87 -0.02
CA PHE A 64 -6.35 -4.28 -1.43
C PHE A 64 -7.65 -4.00 -2.19
N ARG A 65 -8.81 -4.23 -1.55
CA ARG A 65 -10.12 -3.89 -2.13
C ARG A 65 -10.25 -2.41 -2.46
N TYR A 66 -9.65 -1.53 -1.64
CA TYR A 66 -9.68 -0.08 -1.87
C TYR A 66 -8.57 0.38 -2.82
N ALA A 67 -7.35 -0.12 -2.67
CA ALA A 67 -6.18 0.26 -3.47
C ALA A 67 -6.26 -0.25 -4.91
N TYR A 68 -6.77 -1.46 -5.15
CA TYR A 68 -6.82 -2.06 -6.48
C TYR A 68 -8.24 -2.10 -7.03
N GLY A 69 -9.23 -2.44 -6.19
CA GLY A 69 -10.63 -2.57 -6.59
C GLY A 69 -11.37 -1.24 -6.81
N LEU A 70 -12.64 -1.34 -7.22
CA LEU A 70 -13.50 -0.16 -7.45
C LEU A 70 -13.94 0.55 -6.16
N ALA A 71 -13.88 -0.14 -5.01
CA ALA A 71 -14.35 0.40 -3.73
C ALA A 71 -13.64 1.69 -3.29
N GLY A 72 -12.40 1.91 -3.74
CA GLY A 72 -11.65 3.13 -3.43
C GLY A 72 -11.95 4.33 -4.34
N GLN A 73 -12.75 4.18 -5.41
CA GLN A 73 -12.97 5.27 -6.38
C GLN A 73 -13.87 6.39 -5.81
N ASP A 74 -14.95 6.01 -5.12
CA ASP A 74 -16.01 6.93 -4.70
C ASP A 74 -16.17 6.96 -3.19
N VAL A 75 -15.04 7.09 -2.47
CA VAL A 75 -15.02 7.05 -1.02
C VAL A 75 -14.27 8.24 -0.43
N GLY A 76 -14.74 8.73 0.71
CA GLY A 76 -14.16 9.86 1.41
C GLY A 76 -12.74 9.58 1.92
N ILE A 77 -11.92 10.62 2.02
CA ILE A 77 -10.52 10.52 2.42
C ILE A 77 -10.33 9.98 3.85
N ASP A 78 -11.29 10.21 4.75
CA ASP A 78 -11.25 9.68 6.12
C ASP A 78 -11.39 8.16 6.17
N GLU A 79 -12.19 7.58 5.28
CA GLU A 79 -12.32 6.14 5.17
C GLU A 79 -11.05 5.52 4.55
N ILE A 80 -10.43 6.20 3.58
CA ILE A 80 -9.11 5.81 3.08
C ILE A 80 -8.07 5.84 4.21
N ARG A 81 -8.08 6.89 5.03
CA ARG A 81 -7.21 7.03 6.20
C ARG A 81 -7.40 5.85 7.15
N ASN A 82 -8.64 5.48 7.48
CA ASN A 82 -8.93 4.35 8.35
C ASN A 82 -8.38 3.03 7.77
N VAL A 83 -8.52 2.83 6.47
CA VAL A 83 -7.97 1.66 5.77
C VAL A 83 -6.44 1.63 5.83
N ALA A 84 -5.78 2.77 5.60
CA ALA A 84 -4.33 2.89 5.69
C ALA A 84 -3.82 2.62 7.11
N LEU A 85 -4.43 3.24 8.13
CA LEU A 85 -4.06 3.04 9.53
C LEU A 85 -4.20 1.57 9.94
N ALA A 86 -5.31 0.94 9.56
CA ALA A 86 -5.54 -0.48 9.86
C ALA A 86 -4.55 -1.40 9.14
N TYR A 87 -4.14 -1.09 7.91
CA TYR A 87 -3.15 -1.89 7.18
C TYR A 87 -1.79 -1.93 7.86
N PHE A 88 -1.35 -0.80 8.43
CA PHE A 88 -0.05 -0.67 9.08
C PHE A 88 -0.06 -1.00 10.58
N GLU A 89 -1.23 -1.29 11.15
CA GLU A 89 -1.36 -1.65 12.55
C GLU A 89 -0.56 -2.92 12.89
N GLY A 90 0.25 -2.86 13.95
CA GLY A 90 1.15 -3.95 14.34
C GLY A 90 2.41 -4.09 13.48
N THR A 91 2.61 -3.22 12.48
CA THR A 91 3.85 -3.18 11.69
C THR A 91 4.88 -2.21 12.28
N LYS A 92 6.11 -2.24 11.75
CA LYS A 92 7.17 -1.27 12.06
C LYS A 92 6.95 0.13 11.44
N THR A 93 5.85 0.31 10.71
CA THR A 93 5.52 1.57 10.04
C THR A 93 4.54 2.38 10.88
N ARG A 94 4.94 3.59 11.27
CA ARG A 94 4.06 4.57 11.91
C ARG A 94 3.48 5.50 10.85
N ILE A 95 2.16 5.63 10.85
CA ILE A 95 1.44 6.54 9.95
C ILE A 95 1.10 7.85 10.68
N ASP A 96 1.47 8.96 10.06
CA ASP A 96 1.13 10.31 10.46
C ASP A 96 0.24 10.94 9.38
N TRP A 97 -1.07 10.81 9.58
CA TRP A 97 -2.09 11.28 8.65
C TRP A 97 -3.02 12.26 9.39
N PRO A 98 -2.75 13.57 9.32
CA PRO A 98 -3.63 14.60 9.89
C PRO A 98 -4.90 14.78 9.04
N PRO A 99 -5.98 15.36 9.59
CA PRO A 99 -7.16 15.72 8.81
C PRO A 99 -6.79 16.58 7.60
N ILE A 100 -7.35 16.25 6.43
CA ILE A 100 -7.13 16.99 5.18
C ILE A 100 -8.31 17.93 4.93
N SER A 101 -8.02 19.22 4.80
CA SER A 101 -9.03 20.27 4.58
C SER A 101 -9.05 20.82 3.14
N VAL A 102 -8.23 20.28 2.24
CA VAL A 102 -8.21 20.66 0.83
C VAL A 102 -9.08 19.73 -0.01
N ALA A 103 -9.69 20.27 -1.06
CA ALA A 103 -10.45 19.47 -2.01
C ALA A 103 -9.50 18.56 -2.80
N LEU A 104 -9.80 17.26 -2.81
CA LEU A 104 -9.07 16.26 -3.57
C LEU A 104 -9.87 15.86 -4.82
N PRO A 105 -9.21 15.60 -5.96
CA PRO A 105 -9.87 14.98 -7.11
C PRO A 105 -10.53 13.65 -6.74
N GLN A 106 -11.64 13.33 -7.40
CA GLN A 106 -12.28 12.02 -7.25
C GLN A 106 -11.28 10.90 -7.56
N GLY A 107 -11.20 9.90 -6.68
CA GLY A 107 -10.22 8.82 -6.78
C GLY A 107 -8.80 9.15 -6.30
N ALA A 108 -8.47 10.40 -5.93
CA ALA A 108 -7.13 10.73 -5.41
C ALA A 108 -6.80 9.98 -4.12
N GLY A 109 -7.79 9.76 -3.25
CA GLY A 109 -7.62 8.94 -2.03
C GLY A 109 -7.11 7.53 -2.33
N LYS A 110 -7.62 6.89 -3.39
CA LYS A 110 -7.13 5.58 -3.86
C LYS A 110 -5.65 5.63 -4.26
N VAL A 111 -5.24 6.68 -4.98
CA VAL A 111 -3.84 6.84 -5.38
C VAL A 111 -2.95 7.11 -4.15
N ILE A 112 -3.39 7.95 -3.22
CA ILE A 112 -2.68 8.19 -1.95
C ILE A 112 -2.52 6.90 -1.15
N LEU A 113 -3.56 6.06 -1.08
CA LEU A 113 -3.47 4.75 -0.44
C LEU A 113 -2.42 3.87 -1.13
N ASN A 114 -2.45 3.77 -2.45
CA ASN A 114 -1.44 3.00 -3.19
C ASN A 114 -0.02 3.50 -2.95
N LEU A 115 0.17 4.83 -2.90
CA LEU A 115 1.45 5.42 -2.54
C LEU A 115 1.86 4.99 -1.13
N MET A 116 0.99 5.07 -0.13
CA MET A 116 1.32 4.55 1.21
C MET A 116 1.67 3.06 1.21
N LEU A 117 0.97 2.24 0.43
CA LEU A 117 1.24 0.79 0.31
C LEU A 117 2.57 0.46 -0.38
N LEU A 118 3.28 1.43 -0.97
CA LEU A 118 4.67 1.27 -1.43
C LEU A 118 5.68 1.18 -0.28
N THR A 119 5.30 1.51 0.96
CA THR A 119 6.24 1.57 2.09
C THR A 119 7.13 0.32 2.23
N PRO A 120 6.61 -0.93 2.16
CA PRO A 120 7.45 -2.13 2.25
C PRO A 120 8.46 -2.26 1.11
N ASP A 121 8.17 -1.62 -0.02
CA ASP A 121 9.03 -1.63 -1.21
C ASP A 121 10.14 -0.56 -1.12
N LEU A 122 9.91 0.49 -0.33
CA LEU A 122 10.84 1.60 -0.16
C LEU A 122 11.70 1.48 1.09
N VAL A 123 11.22 0.82 2.16
CA VAL A 123 11.84 0.90 3.48
C VAL A 123 12.01 -0.47 4.10
N ARG A 124 13.23 -0.75 4.58
CA ARG A 124 13.52 -1.93 5.40
C ARG A 124 13.62 -1.51 6.87
N GLY A 125 12.72 -2.02 7.70
CA GLY A 125 12.71 -1.76 9.15
C GLY A 125 11.72 -0.68 9.55
N ASP A 126 12.07 0.09 10.58
CA ASP A 126 11.20 1.13 11.12
C ASP A 126 11.06 2.31 10.14
N CYS A 127 9.83 2.79 9.98
CA CYS A 127 9.50 3.86 9.07
C CYS A 127 8.43 4.78 9.66
N GLN A 128 8.57 6.09 9.46
CA GLN A 128 7.48 7.04 9.59
C GLN A 128 6.99 7.43 8.19
N VAL A 129 5.69 7.29 7.95
CA VAL A 129 5.03 7.74 6.71
C VAL A 129 4.10 8.88 7.07
N SER A 130 4.39 10.07 6.56
CA SER A 130 3.59 11.28 6.82
C SER A 130 2.86 11.71 5.54
N LEU A 131 1.61 12.14 5.67
CA LEU A 131 0.84 12.76 4.61
C LEU A 131 0.65 14.25 4.88
N SER A 132 0.90 15.06 3.87
CA SER A 132 0.45 16.46 3.82
C SER A 132 -0.29 16.72 2.52
N ALA A 133 -1.20 17.71 2.54
CA ALA A 133 -1.94 18.11 1.36
C ALA A 133 -2.12 19.62 1.35
N SER A 134 -1.99 20.21 0.16
CA SER A 134 -2.20 21.63 -0.11
C SER A 134 -3.00 21.77 -1.42
N PRO A 135 -3.52 22.96 -1.76
CA PRO A 135 -4.25 23.13 -3.02
C PRO A 135 -3.39 22.74 -4.23
N GLY A 136 -3.79 21.69 -4.95
CA GLY A 136 -3.10 21.18 -6.13
C GLY A 136 -2.08 20.07 -5.88
N GLU A 137 -1.83 19.67 -4.62
CA GLU A 137 -0.91 18.56 -4.32
C GLU A 137 -1.21 17.80 -3.02
N ALA A 138 -0.82 16.52 -3.00
CA ALA A 138 -0.67 15.72 -1.79
C ALA A 138 0.73 15.09 -1.77
N ALA A 139 1.44 15.18 -0.65
CA ALA A 139 2.79 14.67 -0.50
C ALA A 139 2.84 13.57 0.56
N ILE A 140 3.40 12.42 0.19
CA ILE A 140 3.69 11.31 1.08
C ILE A 140 5.20 11.32 1.32
N GLN A 141 5.60 11.50 2.58
CA GLN A 141 6.98 11.40 3.02
C GLN A 141 7.22 10.04 3.68
N TYR A 142 8.26 9.34 3.24
CA TYR A 142 8.76 8.11 3.87
C TYR A 142 10.09 8.44 4.54
N LYS A 143 10.19 8.20 5.84
CA LYS A 143 11.39 8.47 6.64
C LYS A 143 11.82 7.24 7.42
N GLY A 144 13.07 6.80 7.23
CA GLY A 144 13.62 5.61 7.86
C GLY A 144 15.07 5.36 7.41
N ALA A 145 15.84 4.63 8.23
CA ALA A 145 17.30 4.49 8.09
C ALA A 145 17.78 3.82 6.79
N ASN A 146 16.90 3.17 6.03
CA ASN A 146 17.21 2.49 4.76
C ASN A 146 16.11 2.74 3.72
N VAL A 147 15.58 3.95 3.67
CA VAL A 147 14.62 4.34 2.64
C VAL A 147 15.34 4.44 1.29
N LYS A 148 14.87 3.70 0.27
CA LYS A 148 15.41 3.73 -1.09
C LYS A 148 14.30 3.60 -2.14
N LEU A 149 14.34 4.50 -3.12
CA LEU A 149 13.60 4.37 -4.37
C LEU A 149 14.64 4.04 -5.44
N ASP A 150 14.63 2.78 -5.90
CA ASP A 150 15.49 2.35 -6.99
C ASP A 150 14.97 2.87 -8.35
N GLU A 151 15.81 2.73 -9.37
CA GLU A 151 15.53 3.25 -10.71
C GLU A 151 14.30 2.59 -11.36
N ASP A 152 14.09 1.29 -11.13
CA ASP A 152 12.96 0.54 -11.69
C ASP A 152 11.63 1.00 -11.08
N LEU A 153 11.56 1.14 -9.75
CA LEU A 153 10.38 1.69 -9.08
C LEU A 153 10.13 3.15 -9.48
N ALA A 154 11.19 3.97 -9.57
CA ALA A 154 11.09 5.35 -10.01
C ALA A 154 10.55 5.47 -11.44
N ALA A 155 11.02 4.61 -12.35
CA ALA A 155 10.55 4.55 -13.73
C ALA A 155 9.09 4.07 -13.81
N ALA A 156 8.74 3.04 -13.05
CA ALA A 156 7.37 2.52 -12.98
C ALA A 156 6.37 3.57 -12.45
N LEU A 157 6.75 4.34 -11.42
CA LEU A 157 5.93 5.45 -10.89
C LEU A 157 5.74 6.60 -11.88
N ASN A 158 6.65 6.77 -12.84
CA ASN A 158 6.52 7.72 -13.94
C ASN A 158 5.68 7.17 -15.12
N GLY A 159 5.12 5.96 -14.98
CA GLY A 159 4.29 5.32 -16.00
C GLY A 159 5.06 4.61 -17.11
N ALA A 160 6.36 4.35 -16.93
CA ALA A 160 7.13 3.54 -17.87
C ALA A 160 6.69 2.07 -17.76
N VAL A 161 6.31 1.46 -18.89
CA VAL A 161 6.06 0.02 -18.97
C VAL A 161 7.40 -0.69 -19.13
N LEU A 162 7.91 -1.27 -18.05
CA LEU A 162 9.17 -2.03 -18.03
C LEU A 162 8.94 -3.44 -18.59
N SER A 163 8.73 -3.61 -19.90
CA SER A 163 8.23 -4.86 -20.51
C SER A 163 9.00 -6.14 -20.11
N ASP A 164 10.30 -6.03 -19.86
CA ASP A 164 11.14 -7.22 -19.68
C ASP A 164 11.44 -7.55 -18.20
N ASN A 165 11.26 -6.58 -17.29
CA ASN A 165 11.67 -6.69 -15.87
C ASN A 165 10.55 -6.39 -14.85
N LEU A 166 9.28 -6.52 -15.22
CA LEU A 166 8.19 -6.38 -14.25
C LEU A 166 8.28 -7.45 -13.14
N ASP A 167 8.14 -6.97 -11.91
CA ASP A 167 8.02 -7.73 -10.67
C ASP A 167 6.81 -7.20 -9.85
N PRO A 168 6.44 -7.82 -8.72
CA PRO A 168 5.30 -7.37 -7.91
C PRO A 168 5.41 -5.94 -7.37
N ARG A 169 6.63 -5.41 -7.20
CA ARG A 169 6.89 -4.04 -6.71
C ARG A 169 6.59 -3.02 -7.80
N THR A 170 7.22 -3.21 -8.96
CA THR A 170 7.08 -2.37 -10.15
C THR A 170 5.68 -2.46 -10.75
N ALA A 171 5.02 -3.63 -10.71
CA ALA A 171 3.62 -3.76 -11.12
C ALA A 171 2.66 -2.89 -10.28
N HIS A 172 2.87 -2.84 -8.95
CA HIS A 172 2.13 -1.95 -8.06
C HIS A 172 2.39 -0.47 -8.40
N ALA A 173 3.64 -0.09 -8.66
CA ALA A 173 3.99 1.26 -9.08
C ALA A 173 3.38 1.66 -10.43
N VAL A 174 3.41 0.78 -11.45
CA VAL A 174 2.77 1.00 -12.76
C VAL A 174 1.26 1.18 -12.60
N LEU A 175 0.60 0.31 -11.83
CA LEU A 175 -0.83 0.44 -11.57
C LEU A 175 -1.16 1.76 -10.86
N THR A 176 -0.33 2.17 -9.90
CA THR A 176 -0.48 3.45 -9.18
C THR A 176 -0.37 4.64 -10.13
N ALA A 177 0.65 4.65 -11.00
CA ALA A 177 0.85 5.69 -12.01
C ALA A 177 -0.31 5.77 -13.01
N ALA A 178 -0.86 4.62 -13.41
CA ALA A 178 -2.00 4.56 -14.31
C ALA A 178 -3.29 5.06 -13.67
N GLN A 179 -3.50 4.75 -12.38
CA GLN A 179 -4.62 5.29 -11.62
C GLN A 179 -4.53 6.81 -11.47
N ALA A 180 -3.33 7.36 -11.18
CA ALA A 180 -3.08 8.80 -11.13
C ALA A 180 -3.39 9.46 -12.48
N THR A 181 -2.87 8.90 -13.57
CA THR A 181 -3.08 9.42 -14.93
C THR A 181 -4.56 9.42 -15.30
N ARG A 182 -5.30 8.36 -14.94
CA ARG A 182 -6.74 8.22 -15.21
C ARG A 182 -7.58 9.33 -14.55
N ILE A 183 -7.16 9.84 -13.40
CA ILE A 183 -7.86 10.93 -12.68
C ILE A 183 -7.27 12.32 -13.00
N GLY A 184 -6.37 12.42 -13.98
CA GLY A 184 -5.75 13.68 -14.39
C GLY A 184 -4.66 14.18 -13.44
N CYS A 185 -4.11 13.30 -12.60
CA CYS A 185 -3.02 13.61 -11.68
C CYS A 185 -1.66 13.10 -12.20
N THR A 186 -0.58 13.71 -11.71
CA THR A 186 0.81 13.31 -12.01
C THR A 186 1.55 12.97 -10.73
N ILE A 187 2.35 11.91 -10.75
CA ILE A 187 3.23 11.54 -9.64
C ILE A 187 4.61 12.15 -9.87
N VAL A 188 5.18 12.77 -8.85
CA VAL A 188 6.55 13.32 -8.85
C VAL A 188 7.26 12.82 -7.60
N HIS A 189 8.48 12.31 -7.73
CA HIS A 189 9.29 11.85 -6.61
C HIS A 189 10.56 12.67 -6.47
N ALA A 190 11.05 12.79 -5.24
CA ALA A 190 12.31 13.46 -4.92
C ALA A 190 12.95 12.83 -3.67
N SER A 191 14.28 12.70 -3.69
CA SER A 191 15.03 12.41 -2.46
C SER A 191 14.92 13.62 -1.51
N GLY A 192 14.59 13.36 -0.26
CA GLY A 192 14.61 14.34 0.84
C GLY A 192 15.89 14.28 1.68
N GLY A 193 16.93 13.56 1.23
CA GLY A 193 18.14 13.23 1.99
C GLY A 193 18.39 11.71 2.05
N ALA A 194 19.39 11.29 2.82
CA ALA A 194 19.80 9.88 2.91
C ALA A 194 18.70 8.94 3.42
N ASP A 195 17.86 9.42 4.34
CA ASP A 195 16.84 8.61 5.04
C ASP A 195 15.41 9.04 4.71
N THR A 196 15.21 9.80 3.63
CA THR A 196 13.90 10.40 3.33
C THR A 196 13.61 10.41 1.85
N ILE A 197 12.40 9.97 1.47
CA ILE A 197 11.86 10.09 0.12
C ILE A 197 10.51 10.77 0.19
N ASN A 198 10.27 11.70 -0.72
CA ASN A 198 8.98 12.36 -0.87
C ASN A 198 8.40 11.97 -2.22
N ILE A 199 7.16 11.49 -2.22
CA ILE A 199 6.38 11.22 -3.43
C ILE A 199 5.15 12.12 -3.37
N ARG A 200 4.96 12.93 -4.41
CA ARG A 200 3.87 13.90 -4.55
C ARG A 200 2.91 13.47 -5.64
N LEU A 201 1.62 13.65 -5.37
CA LEU A 201 0.54 13.57 -6.33
C LEU A 201 0.09 15.00 -6.64
N HIS A 202 0.24 15.45 -7.88
CA HIS A 202 -0.15 16.77 -8.35
C HIS A 202 -1.42 16.72 -9.19
N TRP A 203 -2.28 17.73 -9.07
CA TRP A 203 -3.44 17.93 -9.94
C TRP A 203 -3.60 19.41 -10.28
N LYS A 204 -4.40 19.70 -11.30
CA LYS A 204 -4.77 21.09 -11.61
C LYS A 204 -5.79 21.59 -10.59
N SER A 205 -5.41 22.62 -9.85
CA SER A 205 -6.28 23.37 -8.92
C SER A 205 -7.40 24.09 -9.65
#